data_AF-A0A2N1Q2E8-F1
#
_entry.id   AF-A0A2N1Q2E8-F1
#
_cell.length_a   1.000
_cell.length_b   1.000
_cell.length_c   1.000
_cell.angle_alpha   90.00
_cell.angle_beta   90.00
_cell.angle_gamma   90.00
#
_symmetry.space_group_name_H-M   'P 1'
#
loop_
_entity.id
_entity.type
_entity.pdbx_description
1 polymer ?
#
loop_
_entity_poly.entity_id
_entity_poly.type
_entity_poly.pdbx_seq_one_letter_code
_entity_poly.pdbx_strand_id
1 'polypeptide(L)'
;MNYLILFLTLALAITFTFLYKDGIKKNKIIKIISVLLFIVYLFRLFTFDEINNTFNVLLYDIETPIDSPSTWLFSQSMTIFMIMLRWTTIVSLILLVLHSFFDSLEVKWVGAVLGLISGFLNFIFFKNNLIAFEGEVMMASYRSIQFFIENALLLGLSIILFYQLVKNKSLRLSYKKWYRVVFVVLITMFALMPQALLVNLFGYYGEIPDEFTVSHIFVIVFPFIFMLLIYFAMRKTSQSDKDW
;
A
#
# COMPACT_ATOMS: atom_id res chain seq x y z
N MET A 1 7.93 11.73 25.23
CA MET A 1 6.87 10.70 25.34
C MET A 1 7.24 9.55 24.42
N ASN A 2 7.15 8.29 24.86
CA ASN A 2 7.55 7.16 24.01
C ASN A 2 6.43 6.90 23.00
N TYR A 3 6.44 7.61 21.86
CA TYR A 3 5.41 7.55 20.81
C TYR A 3 5.16 6.12 20.30
N LEU A 4 6.17 5.26 20.45
CA LEU A 4 6.10 3.83 20.27
C LEU A 4 5.01 3.17 21.13
N ILE A 5 4.93 3.56 22.41
CA ILE A 5 3.91 3.08 23.36
C ILE A 5 2.54 3.63 22.98
N LEU A 6 2.43 4.91 22.58
CA LEU A 6 1.17 5.51 22.13
C LEU A 6 0.61 4.81 20.89
N PHE A 7 1.48 4.43 19.94
CA PHE A 7 1.08 3.72 18.72
C PHE A 7 0.57 2.32 19.03
N LEU A 8 1.34 1.57 19.84
CA LEU A 8 0.96 0.23 20.29
C LEU A 8 -0.34 0.27 21.08
N THR A 9 -0.53 1.23 21.98
CA THR A 9 -1.77 1.35 22.74
C THR A 9 -2.96 1.71 21.86
N LEU A 10 -2.80 2.56 20.85
CA LEU A 10 -3.88 2.88 19.92
C LEU A 10 -4.27 1.67 19.06
N ALA A 11 -3.29 1.00 18.47
CA ALA A 11 -3.52 -0.21 17.67
C ALA A 11 -4.15 -1.33 18.52
N LEU A 12 -3.66 -1.53 19.75
CA LEU A 12 -4.23 -2.48 20.72
C LEU A 12 -5.63 -2.09 21.16
N ALA A 13 -5.91 -0.81 21.38
CA ALA A 13 -7.24 -0.33 21.77
C ALA A 13 -8.26 -0.57 20.64
N ILE A 14 -7.91 -0.28 19.39
CA ILE A 14 -8.73 -0.58 18.21
C ILE A 14 -9.00 -2.09 18.13
N THR A 15 -7.94 -2.90 18.29
CA THR A 15 -8.04 -4.37 18.23
C THR A 15 -8.91 -4.92 19.36
N PHE A 16 -8.72 -4.44 20.59
CA PHE A 16 -9.46 -4.87 21.78
C PHE A 16 -10.95 -4.52 21.69
N THR A 17 -11.26 -3.29 21.24
CA THR A 17 -12.64 -2.83 21.02
C THR A 17 -13.36 -3.71 20.00
N PHE A 18 -12.64 -4.24 19.02
CA PHE A 18 -13.17 -5.14 18.00
C PHE A 18 -13.37 -6.58 18.52
N LEU A 19 -12.40 -7.11 19.28
CA LEU A 19 -12.49 -8.47 19.82
C LEU A 19 -13.69 -8.65 20.76
N TYR A 20 -14.09 -7.59 21.47
CA TYR A 20 -15.15 -7.62 22.48
C TYR A 20 -16.59 -7.52 21.93
N LYS A 21 -16.82 -7.06 20.68
CA LYS A 21 -18.18 -6.83 20.15
C LYS A 21 -18.66 -7.92 19.20
N ASP A 22 -19.89 -8.43 19.30
CA ASP A 22 -20.36 -9.56 18.47
C ASP A 22 -20.80 -9.27 17.01
N GLY A 23 -20.56 -10.27 16.16
CA GLY A 23 -21.18 -10.53 14.85
C GLY A 23 -21.46 -9.32 13.95
N ILE A 24 -22.73 -8.92 13.86
CA ILE A 24 -23.22 -7.85 12.96
C ILE A 24 -22.52 -6.51 13.24
N LYS A 25 -22.12 -6.26 14.49
CA LYS A 25 -21.39 -5.05 14.85
C LYS A 25 -19.95 -5.09 14.34
N LYS A 26 -19.34 -6.26 14.16
CA LYS A 26 -17.97 -6.43 13.64
C LYS A 26 -17.83 -5.95 12.20
N ASN A 27 -18.72 -6.39 11.30
CA ASN A 27 -18.64 -5.97 9.89
C ASN A 27 -18.82 -4.46 9.72
N LYS A 28 -19.71 -3.84 10.50
CA LYS A 28 -19.87 -2.38 10.50
C LYS A 28 -18.61 -1.67 10.97
N ILE A 29 -17.94 -2.17 12.02
CA ILE A 29 -16.69 -1.58 12.53
C ILE A 29 -15.57 -1.67 11.49
N ILE A 30 -15.41 -2.81 10.81
CA ILE A 30 -14.41 -2.99 9.74
C ILE A 30 -14.63 -1.94 8.63
N LYS A 31 -15.88 -1.75 8.19
CA LYS A 31 -16.21 -0.72 7.19
C LYS A 31 -15.89 0.68 7.67
N ILE A 32 -16.24 1.02 8.91
CA ILE A 32 -15.94 2.35 9.50
C ILE A 32 -14.43 2.60 9.55
N ILE A 33 -13.65 1.64 10.07
CA ILE A 33 -12.18 1.76 10.15
C ILE A 33 -11.59 1.89 8.74
N SER A 34 -12.11 1.15 7.76
CA SER A 34 -11.65 1.22 6.37
C SER A 34 -11.96 2.56 5.72
N VAL A 35 -13.15 3.11 5.95
CA VAL A 35 -13.51 4.45 5.46
C VAL A 35 -12.62 5.51 6.11
N LEU A 36 -12.37 5.42 7.42
CA LEU A 36 -11.45 6.32 8.11
C LEU A 36 -10.02 6.22 7.55
N LEU A 37 -9.52 5.00 7.35
CA LEU A 37 -8.20 4.74 6.76
C LEU A 37 -8.11 5.34 5.36
N PHE A 38 -9.15 5.17 4.54
CA PHE A 38 -9.24 5.74 3.20
C PHE A 38 -9.25 7.27 3.23
N ILE A 39 -10.03 7.89 4.12
CA ILE A 39 -10.07 9.36 4.28
C ILE A 39 -8.69 9.91 4.67
N VAL A 40 -8.02 9.28 5.64
CA VAL A 40 -6.67 9.70 6.07
C VAL A 40 -5.67 9.58 4.91
N TYR A 41 -5.79 8.52 4.11
CA TYR A 41 -4.96 8.32 2.92
C TYR A 41 -5.24 9.34 1.82
N LEU A 42 -6.50 9.75 1.61
CA LEU A 42 -6.83 10.79 0.62
C LEU A 42 -6.09 12.10 0.90
N PHE A 43 -5.96 12.50 2.16
CA PHE A 43 -5.16 13.68 2.51
C PHE A 43 -3.68 13.52 2.15
N ARG A 44 -3.13 12.29 2.21
CA ARG A 44 -1.74 11.98 1.91
C ARG A 44 -1.45 12.06 0.41
N LEU A 45 -2.43 11.74 -0.43
CA LEU A 45 -2.28 11.82 -1.88
C LEU A 45 -1.97 13.25 -2.37
N PHE A 46 -2.33 14.28 -1.60
CA PHE A 46 -2.07 15.68 -1.94
C PHE A 46 -0.78 16.24 -1.32
N THR A 47 0.02 15.40 -0.65
CA THR A 47 1.30 15.82 -0.06
C THR A 47 2.47 15.33 -0.89
N PHE A 48 3.36 16.24 -1.27
CA PHE A 48 4.61 15.89 -1.94
C PHE A 48 5.62 15.30 -0.94
N ASP A 49 6.16 14.13 -1.25
CA ASP A 49 7.13 13.42 -0.41
C ASP A 49 8.56 13.71 -0.84
N GLU A 50 9.47 13.98 0.10
CA GLU A 50 10.89 14.23 -0.22
C GLU A 50 11.57 13.05 -0.91
N ILE A 51 11.15 11.81 -0.64
CA ILE A 51 11.70 10.63 -1.33
C ILE A 51 11.43 10.65 -2.85
N ASN A 52 10.49 11.46 -3.34
CA ASN A 52 10.24 11.62 -4.77
C ASN A 52 11.33 12.47 -5.46
N ASN A 53 12.17 13.17 -4.70
CA ASN A 53 13.33 13.92 -5.21
C ASN A 53 14.58 13.04 -5.37
N THR A 54 14.52 11.77 -4.96
CA THR A 54 15.62 10.82 -5.12
C THR A 54 15.75 10.43 -6.59
N PHE A 55 16.96 10.43 -7.13
CA PHE A 55 17.22 10.14 -8.54
C PHE A 55 18.17 8.95 -8.73
N ASN A 56 17.85 8.06 -9.68
CA ASN A 56 18.76 7.03 -10.22
C ASN A 56 19.49 6.17 -9.16
N VAL A 57 18.75 5.59 -8.22
CA VAL A 57 19.31 4.80 -7.12
C VAL A 57 20.03 3.54 -7.60
N LEU A 58 19.65 2.96 -8.73
CA LEU A 58 20.34 1.79 -9.29
C LEU A 58 21.58 2.14 -10.11
N LEU A 59 21.90 3.42 -10.27
CA LEU A 59 23.02 3.91 -11.08
C LEU A 59 23.01 3.34 -12.51
N TYR A 60 21.80 3.17 -13.05
CA TYR A 60 21.61 2.65 -14.40
C TYR A 60 21.87 3.74 -15.45
N ASP A 61 21.55 4.98 -15.09
CA ASP A 61 21.79 6.16 -15.90
C ASP A 61 23.15 6.76 -15.55
N ILE A 62 24.17 6.49 -16.37
CA ILE A 62 25.57 6.80 -16.07
C ILE A 62 25.98 8.17 -16.65
N GLU A 63 25.28 8.65 -17.67
CA GLU A 63 25.64 9.86 -18.45
C GLU A 63 24.73 11.04 -18.11
N THR A 64 24.62 11.36 -16.82
CA THR A 64 23.72 12.41 -16.33
C THR A 64 24.52 13.55 -15.66
N PRO A 65 24.12 14.83 -15.82
CA PRO A 65 24.74 15.95 -15.11
C PRO A 65 24.39 15.99 -13.61
N ILE A 66 23.41 15.19 -13.17
CA ILE A 66 22.99 15.10 -11.77
C ILE A 66 23.84 14.07 -11.04
N ASP A 67 24.51 14.50 -9.97
CA ASP A 67 25.20 13.61 -9.05
C ASP A 67 24.17 12.79 -8.25
N SER A 68 23.86 11.58 -8.72
CA SER A 68 22.75 10.78 -8.20
C SER A 68 22.83 10.55 -6.67
N PRO A 69 23.99 10.17 -6.08
CA PRO A 69 24.15 10.04 -4.64
C PRO A 69 23.79 11.29 -3.81
N SER A 70 23.98 12.49 -4.35
CA SER A 70 23.64 13.75 -3.66
C SER A 70 22.13 13.94 -3.47
N THR A 71 21.31 13.23 -4.25
CA THR A 71 19.84 13.31 -4.19
C THR A 71 19.22 12.33 -3.19
N TRP A 72 20.01 11.38 -2.68
CA TRP A 72 19.48 10.30 -1.85
C TRP A 72 19.35 10.72 -0.39
N LEU A 73 18.19 10.41 0.21
CA LEU A 73 17.95 10.67 1.64
C LEU A 73 18.62 9.64 2.56
N PHE A 74 18.95 8.46 2.04
CA PHE A 74 19.56 7.36 2.77
C PHE A 74 20.67 6.71 1.95
N SER A 75 21.35 5.71 2.54
CA SER A 75 22.18 4.80 1.76
C SER A 75 21.36 4.13 0.65
N GLN A 76 22.01 3.80 -0.47
CA GLN A 76 21.38 3.22 -1.65
C GLN A 76 20.40 2.08 -1.34
N SER A 77 20.85 1.10 -0.54
CA SER A 77 20.04 -0.06 -0.15
C SER A 77 18.84 0.33 0.71
N MET A 78 19.01 1.29 1.61
CA MET A 78 17.93 1.78 2.46
C MET A 78 16.91 2.57 1.65
N THR A 79 17.34 3.34 0.65
CA THR A 79 16.45 4.07 -0.25
C THR A 79 15.57 3.10 -1.05
N ILE A 80 16.14 2.05 -1.65
CA ILE A 80 15.36 0.99 -2.34
C ILE A 80 14.35 0.36 -1.37
N PHE A 81 14.81 -0.01 -0.18
CA PHE A 81 13.95 -0.61 0.85
C PHE A 81 12.78 0.32 1.22
N MET A 82 13.04 1.61 1.44
CA MET A 82 12.01 2.59 1.79
C MET A 82 11.02 2.82 0.65
N ILE A 83 11.47 2.86 -0.61
CA ILE A 83 10.58 2.93 -1.78
C ILE A 83 9.65 1.71 -1.82
N MET A 84 10.20 0.50 -1.69
CA MET A 84 9.42 -0.74 -1.69
C MET A 84 8.46 -0.84 -0.51
N LEU A 85 8.88 -0.41 0.69
CA LEU A 85 8.03 -0.38 1.88
C LEU A 85 6.85 0.57 1.69
N ARG A 86 7.08 1.77 1.16
CA ARG A 86 6.01 2.75 0.89
C ARG A 86 5.04 2.23 -0.17
N TRP A 87 5.56 1.66 -1.26
CA TRP A 87 4.73 1.05 -2.31
C TRP A 87 3.85 -0.09 -1.77
N THR A 88 4.44 -1.03 -1.03
CA THR A 88 3.69 -2.15 -0.43
C THR A 88 2.71 -1.70 0.64
N THR A 89 2.98 -0.60 1.35
CA THR A 89 2.04 0.02 2.31
C THR A 89 0.80 0.54 1.59
N ILE A 90 0.96 1.27 0.49
CA ILE A 90 -0.16 1.78 -0.32
C ILE A 90 -1.01 0.62 -0.86
N VAL A 91 -0.35 -0.41 -1.39
CA VAL A 91 -1.02 -1.61 -1.90
C VAL A 91 -1.84 -2.30 -0.80
N SER A 92 -1.23 -2.48 0.37
CA SER A 92 -1.91 -3.10 1.51
C SER A 92 -3.10 -2.27 1.97
N LEU A 93 -2.95 -0.95 2.07
CA LEU A 93 -4.01 -0.03 2.45
C LEU A 93 -5.22 -0.15 1.51
N ILE A 94 -5.00 -0.06 0.20
CA ILE A 94 -6.07 -0.16 -0.80
C ILE A 94 -6.74 -1.53 -0.75
N LEU A 95 -5.99 -2.62 -0.63
CA LEU A 95 -6.57 -3.97 -0.53
C LEU A 95 -7.43 -4.15 0.73
N LEU A 96 -6.99 -3.60 1.87
CA LEU A 96 -7.77 -3.61 3.12
C LEU A 96 -9.08 -2.82 2.98
N VAL A 97 -9.04 -1.66 2.32
CA VAL A 97 -10.22 -0.85 2.03
C VAL A 97 -11.17 -1.60 1.10
N LEU A 98 -10.66 -2.15 0.00
CA LEU A 98 -11.44 -2.91 -0.98
C LEU A 98 -12.11 -4.13 -0.34
N HIS A 99 -11.39 -4.90 0.47
CA HIS A 99 -11.97 -6.08 1.12
C HIS A 99 -13.20 -5.75 1.97
N SER A 100 -13.24 -4.58 2.60
CA SER A 100 -14.38 -4.17 3.42
C SER A 100 -15.67 -3.98 2.62
N PHE A 101 -15.59 -3.84 1.29
CA PHE A 101 -16.73 -3.72 0.39
C PHE A 101 -16.89 -4.92 -0.54
N PHE A 102 -15.83 -5.69 -0.76
CA PHE A 102 -15.80 -6.86 -1.63
C PHE A 102 -15.34 -8.10 -0.86
N ASP A 103 -16.19 -9.13 -0.81
CA ASP A 103 -15.95 -10.36 -0.05
C ASP A 103 -14.99 -11.35 -0.75
N SER A 104 -13.92 -10.86 -1.39
CA SER A 104 -12.86 -11.73 -1.93
C SER A 104 -11.91 -12.21 -0.83
N LEU A 105 -11.81 -13.54 -0.69
CA LEU A 105 -10.84 -14.17 0.22
C LEU A 105 -9.40 -13.84 -0.15
N GLU A 106 -9.08 -13.77 -1.44
CA GLU A 106 -7.74 -13.47 -1.94
C GLU A 106 -7.34 -12.05 -1.58
N VAL A 107 -8.21 -11.07 -1.81
CA VAL A 107 -8.00 -9.67 -1.42
C VAL A 107 -7.83 -9.56 0.10
N LYS A 108 -8.68 -10.24 0.88
CA LYS A 108 -8.56 -10.32 2.34
C LYS A 108 -7.21 -10.87 2.77
N TRP A 109 -6.79 -11.98 2.17
CA TRP A 109 -5.56 -12.67 2.54
C TRP A 109 -4.35 -11.80 2.26
N VAL A 110 -4.26 -11.24 1.04
CA VAL A 110 -3.17 -10.35 0.65
C VAL A 110 -3.16 -9.11 1.54
N GLY A 111 -4.30 -8.41 1.68
CA GLY A 111 -4.41 -7.20 2.49
C GLY A 111 -4.04 -7.45 3.95
N ALA A 112 -4.51 -8.55 4.56
CA ALA A 112 -4.21 -8.87 5.96
C ALA A 112 -2.74 -9.23 6.18
N VAL A 113 -2.15 -10.05 5.30
CA VAL A 113 -0.75 -10.51 5.46
C VAL A 113 0.23 -9.40 5.10
N LEU A 114 0.08 -8.78 3.93
CA LEU A 114 0.97 -7.67 3.52
C LEU A 114 0.77 -6.45 4.41
N GLY A 115 -0.45 -6.14 4.84
CA GLY A 115 -0.75 -5.04 5.75
C GLY A 115 -0.14 -5.25 7.14
N LEU A 116 -0.08 -6.48 7.63
CA LEU A 116 0.61 -6.81 8.87
C LEU A 116 2.12 -6.62 8.72
N ILE A 117 2.73 -7.17 7.67
CA ILE A 117 4.18 -7.02 7.41
C ILE A 117 4.55 -5.54 7.24
N SER A 118 3.88 -4.83 6.33
CA SER A 118 4.14 -3.41 6.08
C SER A 118 3.86 -2.55 7.30
N GLY A 119 2.77 -2.81 8.04
CA GLY A 119 2.44 -2.07 9.26
C GLY A 119 3.52 -2.18 10.35
N PHE A 120 4.04 -3.39 10.57
CA PHE A 120 5.16 -3.62 11.49
C PHE A 120 6.46 -2.98 11.00
N LEU A 121 6.78 -3.10 9.70
CA LEU A 121 7.98 -2.49 9.14
C LEU A 121 7.90 -0.95 9.19
N ASN A 122 6.77 -0.35 8.86
CA ASN A 122 6.54 1.10 8.99
C ASN A 122 6.74 1.59 10.41
N PHE A 123 6.40 0.76 11.40
CA PHE A 123 6.62 1.05 12.80
C PHE A 123 8.09 0.98 13.19
N ILE A 124 8.81 -0.07 12.80
CA ILE A 124 10.25 -0.22 13.03
C ILE A 124 11.02 0.94 12.36
N PHE A 125 10.64 1.28 11.14
CA PHE A 125 11.27 2.31 10.32
C PHE A 125 10.50 3.63 10.33
N PHE A 126 9.80 3.94 11.43
CA PHE A 126 8.96 5.15 11.51
C PHE A 126 9.77 6.43 11.28
N LYS A 127 10.95 6.54 11.91
CA LYS A 127 11.85 7.69 11.72
C LYS A 127 12.30 7.85 10.26
N ASN A 128 12.66 6.75 9.60
CA ASN A 128 13.03 6.77 8.19
C ASN A 128 11.85 7.14 7.29
N ASN A 129 10.63 6.72 7.63
CA ASN A 129 9.45 7.19 6.94
C ASN A 129 9.27 8.71 7.08
N LEU A 130 9.48 9.29 8.27
CA LEU A 130 9.43 10.74 8.45
C LEU A 130 10.47 11.48 7.61
N ILE A 131 11.72 11.01 7.58
CA ILE A 131 12.76 11.57 6.70
C ILE A 131 12.33 11.46 5.23
N ALA A 132 11.76 10.32 4.82
CA ALA A 132 11.24 10.15 3.46
C ALA A 132 10.04 11.05 3.12
N PHE A 133 9.30 11.52 4.13
CA PHE A 133 8.19 12.46 3.95
C PHE A 133 8.67 13.91 3.90
N GLU A 134 9.52 14.32 4.85
CA GLU A 134 9.79 15.72 5.17
C GLU A 134 11.27 16.11 5.02
N GLY A 135 12.16 15.16 4.70
CA GLY A 135 13.61 15.39 4.61
C GLY A 135 14.31 15.42 5.97
N GLU A 136 13.55 15.70 7.03
CA GLU A 136 14.02 15.74 8.41
C GLU A 136 13.04 15.04 9.38
N VAL A 137 13.48 14.81 10.61
CA VAL A 137 12.66 14.12 11.64
C VAL A 137 11.88 15.15 12.44
N MET A 138 10.69 15.52 11.98
CA MET A 138 9.74 16.33 12.76
C MET A 138 8.63 15.48 13.37
N MET A 139 8.81 15.05 14.62
CA MET A 139 7.87 14.11 15.27
C MET A 139 6.47 14.69 15.54
N ALA A 140 6.32 16.00 15.61
CA ALA A 140 5.05 16.68 15.88
C ALA A 140 4.49 17.44 14.67
N SER A 141 4.98 17.12 13.46
CA SER A 141 4.44 17.69 12.23
C SER A 141 3.04 17.13 11.93
N TYR A 142 2.28 17.83 11.10
CA TYR A 142 1.01 17.31 10.62
C TYR A 142 1.18 15.96 9.91
N ARG A 143 2.24 15.79 9.11
CA ARG A 143 2.51 14.56 8.36
C ARG A 143 2.89 13.39 9.27
N SER A 144 3.66 13.64 10.33
CA SER A 144 4.01 12.59 11.29
C SER A 144 2.77 12.05 12.00
N ILE A 145 1.85 12.93 12.41
CA ILE A 145 0.59 12.57 13.05
C ILE A 145 -0.32 11.85 12.06
N GLN A 146 -0.42 12.32 10.83
CA GLN A 146 -1.21 11.69 9.79
C GLN A 146 -0.70 10.27 9.48
N PHE A 147 0.60 10.11 9.25
CA PHE A 147 1.22 8.81 9.00
C PHE A 147 1.08 7.87 10.19
N PHE A 148 1.18 8.41 11.41
CA PHE A 148 0.91 7.67 12.64
C PHE A 148 -0.53 7.11 12.67
N ILE A 149 -1.53 7.95 12.41
CA ILE A 149 -2.94 7.54 12.41
C ILE A 149 -3.19 6.50 11.30
N GLU A 150 -2.67 6.76 10.10
CA GLU A 150 -2.78 5.85 8.95
C GLU A 150 -2.21 4.47 9.28
N ASN A 151 -0.97 4.42 9.78
CA ASN A 151 -0.31 3.16 10.07
C ASN A 151 -0.97 2.41 11.24
N ALA A 152 -1.50 3.12 12.24
CA ALA A 152 -2.23 2.49 13.35
C ALA A 152 -3.56 1.87 12.88
N LEU A 153 -4.30 2.56 12.01
CA LEU A 153 -5.53 2.04 11.40
C LEU A 153 -5.22 0.85 10.48
N LEU A 154 -4.19 0.95 9.63
CA LEU A 154 -3.73 -0.12 8.75
C LEU A 154 -3.35 -1.37 9.55
N LEU A 155 -2.51 -1.23 10.57
CA LEU A 155 -2.06 -2.35 11.39
C LEU A 155 -3.23 -2.96 12.18
N GLY A 156 -4.07 -2.12 12.80
CA GLY A 156 -5.26 -2.58 13.54
C GLY A 156 -6.22 -3.37 12.65
N LEU A 157 -6.53 -2.87 11.46
CA LEU A 157 -7.38 -3.55 10.49
C LEU A 157 -6.74 -4.85 9.99
N SER A 158 -5.44 -4.84 9.72
CA SER A 158 -4.69 -6.03 9.31
C SER A 158 -4.72 -7.12 10.37
N ILE A 159 -4.49 -6.79 11.64
CA ILE A 159 -4.58 -7.73 12.77
C ILE A 159 -5.99 -8.32 12.88
N ILE A 160 -7.01 -7.48 12.76
CA ILE A 160 -8.42 -7.92 12.80
C ILE A 160 -8.70 -8.94 11.70
N LEU A 161 -8.35 -8.63 10.45
CA LEU A 161 -8.61 -9.52 9.32
C LEU A 161 -7.75 -10.78 9.37
N PHE A 162 -6.49 -10.66 9.81
CA PHE A 162 -5.59 -11.80 10.00
C PHE A 162 -6.14 -12.75 11.07
N TYR A 163 -6.62 -12.22 12.20
CA TYR A 163 -7.29 -13.01 13.23
C TYR A 163 -8.52 -13.73 12.68
N GLN A 164 -9.32 -13.09 11.84
CA GLN A 164 -10.46 -13.75 11.18
C GLN A 164 -10.01 -14.89 10.24
N LEU A 165 -8.91 -14.72 9.50
CA LEU A 165 -8.35 -15.78 8.65
C LEU A 165 -7.89 -16.99 9.47
N VAL A 166 -7.26 -16.74 10.62
CA VAL A 166 -6.84 -17.78 11.56
C VAL A 166 -8.07 -18.49 12.15
N LYS A 167 -9.03 -17.73 12.68
CA LYS A 167 -10.24 -18.27 13.32
C LYS A 167 -11.07 -19.11 12.35
N ASN A 168 -11.21 -18.66 11.10
CA ASN A 168 -11.99 -19.35 10.07
C ASN A 168 -11.22 -20.47 9.37
N LYS A 169 -9.97 -20.77 9.79
CA LYS A 169 -9.07 -21.75 9.16
C LYS A 169 -8.80 -21.48 7.66
N SER A 170 -9.06 -20.26 7.19
CA SER A 170 -8.88 -19.85 5.80
C SER A 170 -7.46 -19.33 5.51
N LEU A 171 -6.55 -19.40 6.50
CA LEU A 171 -5.13 -19.13 6.32
C LEU A 171 -4.48 -20.12 5.33
N ARG A 172 -4.92 -21.39 5.34
CA ARG A 172 -4.43 -22.44 4.44
C ARG A 172 -5.17 -22.37 3.10
N LEU A 173 -4.58 -21.64 2.15
CA LEU A 173 -5.07 -21.60 0.78
C LEU A 173 -4.72 -22.91 0.04
N SER A 174 -5.67 -23.40 -0.77
CA SER A 174 -5.38 -24.47 -1.72
C SER A 174 -4.31 -24.02 -2.72
N TYR A 175 -3.49 -24.95 -3.22
CA TYR A 175 -2.50 -24.68 -4.29
C TYR A 175 -3.14 -23.93 -5.48
N LYS A 176 -4.38 -24.29 -5.84
CA LYS A 176 -5.14 -23.62 -6.91
C LYS A 176 -5.54 -22.18 -6.59
N LYS A 177 -5.46 -21.70 -5.35
CA LYS A 177 -5.75 -20.31 -5.00
C LYS A 177 -4.50 -19.43 -4.94
N TRP A 178 -3.31 -20.03 -4.84
CA TRP A 178 -2.05 -19.29 -4.77
C TRP A 178 -1.77 -18.47 -6.02
N TYR A 179 -2.07 -19.00 -7.22
CA TYR A 179 -1.88 -18.21 -8.45
C TYR A 179 -2.75 -16.94 -8.45
N ARG A 180 -3.97 -17.00 -7.87
CA ARG A 180 -4.87 -15.83 -7.77
C ARG A 180 -4.31 -14.81 -6.78
N VAL A 181 -3.76 -15.25 -5.65
CA VAL A 181 -3.09 -14.38 -4.68
C VAL A 181 -1.90 -13.68 -5.29
N VAL A 182 -1.02 -14.42 -5.98
CA VAL A 182 0.14 -13.85 -6.69
C VAL A 182 -0.32 -12.86 -7.75
N PHE A 183 -1.36 -13.21 -8.51
CA PHE A 183 -1.93 -12.33 -9.53
C PHE A 183 -2.51 -11.04 -8.95
N VAL A 184 -3.24 -11.12 -7.82
CA VAL A 184 -3.74 -9.95 -7.08
C VAL A 184 -2.57 -9.06 -6.69
N VAL A 185 -1.51 -9.60 -6.09
CA VAL A 185 -0.32 -8.83 -5.70
C VAL A 185 0.32 -8.14 -6.90
N LEU A 186 0.55 -8.85 -8.00
CA LEU A 186 1.23 -8.29 -9.17
C LEU A 186 0.40 -7.17 -9.81
N ILE A 187 -0.91 -7.38 -9.98
CA ILE A 187 -1.79 -6.37 -10.55
C ILE A 187 -1.89 -5.15 -9.65
N THR A 188 -2.06 -5.34 -8.34
CA THR A 188 -2.23 -4.20 -7.43
C THR A 188 -0.95 -3.42 -7.23
N MET A 189 0.20 -4.10 -7.18
CA MET A 189 1.51 -3.44 -7.22
C MET A 189 1.63 -2.59 -8.48
N PHE A 190 1.39 -3.16 -9.66
CA PHE A 190 1.49 -2.42 -10.92
C PHE A 190 0.49 -1.25 -11.01
N ALA A 191 -0.77 -1.48 -10.63
CA ALA A 191 -1.82 -0.46 -10.69
C ALA A 191 -1.61 0.69 -9.69
N LEU A 192 -0.91 0.43 -8.58
CA LEU A 192 -0.62 1.41 -7.53
C LEU A 192 0.87 1.77 -7.48
N MET A 193 1.56 1.63 -8.63
CA MET A 193 2.96 1.99 -8.75
C MET A 193 3.13 3.50 -8.53
N PRO A 194 4.01 3.94 -7.61
CA PRO A 194 4.30 5.35 -7.44
C PRO A 194 4.85 5.94 -8.74
N GLN A 195 4.35 7.11 -9.12
CA GLN A 195 4.74 7.79 -10.35
C GLN A 195 6.27 8.05 -10.40
N ALA A 196 6.87 8.45 -9.27
CA ALA A 196 8.31 8.67 -9.16
C ALA A 196 9.15 7.37 -9.10
N LEU A 197 8.54 6.18 -8.99
CA LEU A 197 9.29 4.93 -8.76
C LEU A 197 10.34 4.68 -9.86
N LEU A 198 9.97 4.89 -11.13
CA LEU A 198 10.87 4.62 -12.25
C LEU A 198 12.02 5.64 -12.31
N VAL A 199 11.74 6.94 -12.12
CA VAL A 199 12.77 7.99 -12.03
C VAL A 199 13.72 7.73 -10.86
N ASN A 200 13.15 7.40 -9.70
CA ASN A 200 13.91 7.13 -8.49
C ASN A 200 14.86 5.95 -8.69
N LEU A 201 14.46 4.90 -9.41
CA LEU A 201 15.29 3.71 -9.61
C LEU A 201 16.26 3.84 -10.79
N PHE A 202 15.80 4.41 -11.91
CA PHE A 202 16.48 4.32 -13.22
C PHE A 202 16.90 5.67 -13.83
N GLY A 203 16.67 6.80 -13.15
CA GLY A 203 17.07 8.12 -13.65
C GLY A 203 16.24 8.59 -14.84
N TYR A 204 16.88 9.22 -15.83
CA TYR A 204 16.21 9.73 -17.04
C TYR A 204 15.51 8.65 -17.85
N TYR A 205 15.97 7.38 -17.78
CA TYR A 205 15.25 6.26 -18.41
C TYR A 205 13.86 5.99 -17.81
N GLY A 206 13.68 6.41 -16.55
CA GLY A 206 12.41 6.31 -15.85
C GLY A 206 11.60 7.60 -15.87
N GLU A 207 12.08 8.66 -16.55
CA GLU A 207 11.35 9.92 -16.65
C GLU A 207 10.01 9.72 -17.30
N ILE A 208 9.07 10.48 -16.75
CA ILE A 208 7.72 10.58 -17.27
C ILE A 208 7.86 11.46 -18.49
N PRO A 209 7.59 10.94 -19.69
CA PRO A 209 7.81 11.72 -20.89
C PRO A 209 7.03 13.05 -20.84
N ASP A 210 7.69 14.19 -21.03
CA ASP A 210 7.01 15.49 -21.00
C ASP A 210 6.07 15.72 -22.20
N GLU A 211 6.12 14.82 -23.20
CA GLU A 211 5.30 14.85 -24.40
C GLU A 211 4.37 13.62 -24.49
N PHE A 212 3.22 13.78 -25.16
CA PHE A 212 2.28 12.71 -25.56
C PHE A 212 2.95 11.72 -26.53
N THR A 213 3.94 10.98 -26.04
CA THR A 213 4.63 9.92 -26.77
C THR A 213 3.70 8.71 -26.92
N VAL A 214 4.04 7.80 -27.84
CA VAL A 214 3.28 6.54 -28.03
C VAL A 214 3.17 5.75 -26.72
N SER A 215 4.18 5.85 -25.85
CA SER A 215 4.19 5.27 -24.51
C SER A 215 3.10 5.85 -23.59
N HIS A 216 2.83 7.16 -23.66
CA HIS A 216 1.73 7.79 -22.91
C HIS A 216 0.37 7.31 -23.37
N ILE A 217 0.17 7.26 -24.69
CA ILE A 217 -1.07 6.74 -25.27
C ILE A 217 -1.26 5.28 -24.84
N PHE A 218 -0.19 4.48 -24.81
CA PHE A 218 -0.26 3.12 -24.29
C PHE A 218 -0.67 3.07 -22.81
N VAL A 219 -0.05 3.86 -21.93
CA VAL A 219 -0.40 3.90 -20.49
C VAL A 219 -1.83 4.38 -20.26
N ILE A 220 -2.36 5.27 -21.09
CA ILE A 220 -3.76 5.73 -21.02
C ILE A 220 -4.73 4.68 -21.58
N VAL A 221 -4.42 4.10 -22.74
CA VAL A 221 -5.28 3.15 -23.45
C VAL A 221 -5.29 1.78 -22.77
N PHE A 222 -4.18 1.38 -22.15
CA PHE A 222 -4.03 0.07 -21.51
C PHE A 222 -5.10 -0.17 -20.42
N PRO A 223 -5.38 0.75 -19.48
CA PRO A 223 -6.50 0.63 -18.55
C PRO A 223 -7.86 0.40 -19.23
N PHE A 224 -8.16 1.07 -20.35
CA PHE A 224 -9.41 0.89 -21.08
C PHE A 224 -9.51 -0.47 -21.77
N ILE A 225 -8.42 -0.90 -22.43
CA ILE A 225 -8.34 -2.24 -23.01
C ILE A 225 -8.45 -3.29 -21.91
N PHE A 226 -7.77 -3.09 -20.78
CA PHE A 226 -7.79 -4.00 -19.65
C PHE A 226 -9.19 -4.10 -19.01
N MET A 227 -9.89 -2.97 -18.85
CA MET A 227 -11.30 -2.95 -18.44
C MET A 227 -12.19 -3.75 -19.40
N LEU A 228 -12.02 -3.58 -20.72
CA LEU A 228 -12.77 -4.36 -21.72
C LEU A 228 -12.44 -5.85 -21.65
N LEU A 229 -11.16 -6.23 -21.51
CA LEU A 229 -10.73 -7.61 -21.37
C LEU A 229 -11.29 -8.25 -20.10
N ILE A 230 -11.25 -7.54 -18.96
CA ILE A 230 -11.87 -7.96 -17.71
C ILE A 230 -13.38 -8.14 -17.92
N TYR A 231 -14.05 -7.17 -18.54
CA TYR A 231 -15.49 -7.24 -18.83
C TYR A 231 -15.84 -8.48 -19.66
N PHE A 232 -15.11 -8.74 -20.75
CA PHE A 232 -15.36 -9.91 -21.60
C PHE A 232 -15.02 -11.24 -20.90
N ALA A 233 -13.96 -11.26 -20.08
CA ALA A 233 -13.63 -12.43 -19.26
C ALA A 233 -14.74 -12.71 -18.22
N MET A 234 -15.23 -11.67 -17.54
CA MET A 234 -16.32 -11.76 -16.58
C MET A 234 -17.67 -12.01 -17.25
N ARG A 235 -17.88 -11.65 -18.52
CA ARG A 235 -19.13 -11.97 -19.22
C ARG A 235 -19.32 -13.49 -19.41
N LYS A 236 -18.23 -14.26 -19.49
CA LYS A 236 -18.28 -15.72 -19.72
C LYS A 236 -18.49 -16.55 -18.46
N THR A 237 -18.35 -15.98 -17.26
CA THR A 237 -18.69 -16.66 -16.00
C THR A 237 -20.20 -16.60 -15.76
N SER A 238 -20.78 -17.72 -15.30
CA SER A 238 -22.21 -17.80 -14.96
C SER A 238 -22.54 -16.85 -13.82
N GLN A 239 -23.79 -16.37 -13.76
CA GLN A 239 -24.27 -15.53 -12.65
C GLN A 239 -24.05 -16.21 -11.29
N SER A 240 -24.18 -17.55 -11.26
CA SER A 240 -23.90 -18.37 -10.08
C SER A 240 -22.45 -18.32 -9.61
N ASP A 241 -21.49 -17.92 -10.44
CA ASP A 241 -20.07 -17.77 -10.05
C ASP A 241 -19.71 -16.31 -9.73
N LYS A 242 -20.61 -15.36 -10.03
CA LYS A 242 -20.44 -13.91 -9.79
C LYS A 242 -20.98 -13.46 -8.43
N ASP A 243 -21.93 -14.21 -7.87
CA ASP A 243 -22.57 -13.90 -6.60
C ASP A 243 -21.85 -14.53 -5.37
N TRP A 244 -20.58 -14.96 -5.51
CA TRP A 244 -19.73 -15.46 -4.42
C TRP A 244 -18.53 -14.57 -4.14
#